data_AF-A0A0E9XET4-F1
#
_entry.id   AF-A0A0E9XET4-F1
#
_cell.length_a   1.000
_cell.length_b   1.000
_cell.length_c   1.000
_cell.angle_alpha   90.00
_cell.angle_beta   90.00
_cell.angle_gamma   90.00
#
_symmetry.space_group_name_H-M   'P 1'
#
loop_
_entity.id
_entity.type
_entity.pdbx_description
1 polymer ?
#
loop_
_entity_poly.entity_id
_entity_poly.type
_entity_poly.pdbx_seq_one_letter_code
_entity_poly.pdbx_strand_id
1 'polypeptide(L)'
;MAAQHYVMSEPFRAPTYYVAGKKYSLWDDFPVQGMRASQKEMTLRELFAHIKREHNLEITHLFYGPAMLYYNGANVERLEQSVSDVVRTVTKTEIPAHQQVLEFTASFAEDEEDSETAPPIRYRFR
;
A
#
# COMPACT_ATOMS: atom_id res chain seq x y z
N MET A 1 51.67 7.32 -14.36
CA MET A 1 51.66 7.19 -12.88
C MET A 1 50.21 7.22 -12.44
N ALA A 2 49.70 6.16 -11.82
CA ALA A 2 48.33 6.14 -11.30
C ALA A 2 48.37 6.73 -9.88
N ALA A 3 47.59 7.79 -9.64
CA ALA A 3 47.42 8.34 -8.30
C ALA A 3 46.31 7.56 -7.58
N GLN A 4 46.62 7.02 -6.40
CA GLN A 4 45.61 6.41 -5.54
C GLN A 4 44.77 7.51 -4.91
N HIS A 5 43.46 7.48 -5.18
CA HIS A 5 42.49 8.37 -4.58
C HIS A 5 41.44 7.56 -3.82
N TYR A 6 41.13 8.01 -2.61
CA TYR A 6 40.00 7.55 -1.81
C TYR A 6 39.08 8.76 -1.64
N VAL A 7 37.84 8.65 -2.12
CA VAL A 7 36.81 9.69 -2.02
C VAL A 7 35.62 9.10 -1.27
N MET A 8 35.17 9.80 -0.25
CA MET A 8 33.92 9.52 0.46
C MET A 8 32.94 10.64 0.16
N SER A 9 31.66 10.28 -0.01
CA SER A 9 30.56 11.22 -0.22
C SER A 9 29.41 10.88 0.70
N GLU A 10 28.75 11.90 1.23
CA GLU A 10 27.53 11.71 2.00
C GLU A 10 26.37 11.27 1.09
N PRO A 11 25.49 10.35 1.54
CA PRO A 11 24.30 9.99 0.79
C PRO A 11 23.36 11.19 0.58
N PHE A 12 22.68 11.22 -0.56
CA PHE A 12 21.61 12.19 -0.79
C PHE A 12 20.44 11.96 0.17
N ARG A 13 19.76 13.05 0.52
CA ARG A 13 18.48 12.98 1.22
C ARG A 13 17.43 12.34 0.31
N ALA A 14 16.53 11.57 0.92
CA ALA A 14 15.42 10.96 0.20
C ALA A 14 14.57 12.05 -0.46
N PRO A 15 14.21 11.91 -1.75
CA PRO A 15 13.21 12.76 -2.38
C PRO A 15 11.91 12.74 -1.58
N THR A 16 11.25 13.89 -1.49
CA THR A 16 9.99 14.05 -0.77
C THR A 16 8.90 14.57 -1.69
N TYR A 17 7.69 14.09 -1.50
CA TYR A 17 6.50 14.42 -2.29
C TYR A 17 5.31 14.69 -1.35
N TYR A 18 4.17 15.12 -1.91
CA TYR A 18 2.98 15.43 -1.14
C TYR A 18 1.79 14.59 -1.63
N VAL A 19 1.01 14.06 -0.68
CA VAL A 19 -0.25 13.37 -0.96
C VAL A 19 -1.31 13.97 -0.03
N ALA A 20 -2.40 14.50 -0.61
CA ALA A 20 -3.45 15.22 0.12
C ALA A 20 -2.90 16.26 1.13
N GLY A 21 -1.88 17.03 0.72
CA GLY A 21 -1.25 18.08 1.54
C GLY A 21 -0.32 17.58 2.66
N LYS A 22 -0.16 16.27 2.86
CA LYS A 22 0.83 15.69 3.77
C LYS A 22 2.12 15.34 3.03
N LYS A 23 3.26 15.58 3.67
CA LYS A 23 4.58 15.32 3.10
C LYS A 23 5.02 13.89 3.37
N TYR A 24 5.49 13.20 2.33
CA TYR A 24 6.00 11.84 2.36
C TYR A 24 7.35 11.73 1.64
N SER A 25 8.00 10.57 1.77
CA SER A 25 9.26 10.18 1.17
C SER A 25 9.20 8.72 0.71
N LEU A 26 10.28 8.23 0.09
CA LEU A 26 10.40 6.82 -0.33
C LEU A 26 10.32 5.82 0.85
N TRP A 27 10.58 6.28 2.08
CA TRP A 27 10.66 5.42 3.26
C TRP A 27 9.35 5.33 4.05
N ASP A 28 8.35 6.10 3.65
CA ASP A 28 7.06 6.11 4.33
C ASP A 28 6.16 4.98 3.83
N ASP A 29 5.36 4.43 4.72
CA ASP A 29 4.32 3.45 4.43
C ASP A 29 3.03 3.78 5.20
N PHE A 30 1.90 3.21 4.76
CA PHE A 30 0.65 3.21 5.52
C PHE A 30 0.54 1.88 6.27
N PRO A 31 0.91 1.82 7.56
CA PRO A 31 0.89 0.58 8.31
C PRO A 31 -0.54 0.21 8.68
N VAL A 32 -0.96 -1.01 8.35
CA VAL A 32 -2.30 -1.53 8.67
C VAL A 32 -2.19 -2.89 9.34
N GLN A 33 -2.77 -3.00 10.53
CA GLN A 33 -2.90 -4.28 11.24
C GLN A 33 -4.18 -4.99 10.78
N GLY A 34 -4.04 -5.98 9.90
CA GLY A 34 -5.13 -6.72 9.26
C GLY A 34 -5.91 -7.64 10.20
N MET A 35 -5.26 -8.17 11.23
CA MET A 35 -5.90 -9.00 12.24
C MET A 35 -6.56 -8.15 13.32
N ARG A 36 -7.86 -8.36 13.53
CA ARG A 36 -8.59 -7.71 14.64
C ARG A 36 -8.26 -8.35 15.98
N ALA A 37 -8.63 -7.66 17.06
CA ALA A 37 -8.59 -8.20 18.42
C ALA A 37 -9.34 -9.54 18.57
N SER A 38 -10.33 -9.80 17.71
CA SER A 38 -11.09 -11.05 17.65
C SER A 38 -10.44 -12.17 16.82
N GLN A 39 -9.19 -12.01 16.39
CA GLN A 39 -8.46 -12.91 15.47
C GLN A 39 -9.15 -13.12 14.10
N LYS A 40 -10.11 -12.26 13.75
CA LYS A 40 -10.70 -12.24 12.41
C LYS A 40 -9.94 -11.26 11.53
N GLU A 41 -9.60 -11.68 10.32
CA GLU A 41 -9.03 -10.80 9.30
C GLU A 41 -10.04 -9.69 8.91
N MET A 42 -9.54 -8.48 8.66
CA MET A 42 -10.38 -7.40 8.14
C MET A 42 -10.81 -7.63 6.69
N THR A 43 -11.93 -7.03 6.32
CA THR A 43 -12.41 -7.04 4.94
C THR A 43 -11.81 -5.88 4.14
N LEU A 44 -11.92 -5.92 2.81
CA LEU A 44 -11.51 -4.78 1.97
C LEU A 44 -12.25 -3.48 2.34
N ARG A 45 -13.56 -3.56 2.65
CA ARG A 45 -14.34 -2.40 3.11
C ARG A 45 -13.70 -1.75 4.33
N GLU A 46 -13.24 -2.57 5.28
CA GLU A 46 -12.67 -2.09 6.53
C GLU A 46 -11.27 -1.53 6.34
N LEU A 47 -10.47 -2.13 5.45
CA LEU A 47 -9.20 -1.57 5.02
C LEU A 47 -9.40 -0.14 4.48
N PHE A 48 -10.39 0.04 3.60
CA PHE A 48 -10.68 1.36 3.01
C PHE A 48 -11.19 2.35 4.06
N ALA A 49 -12.07 1.90 4.96
CA ALA A 49 -12.54 2.73 6.06
C ALA A 49 -11.40 3.13 7.02
N HIS A 50 -10.42 2.25 7.25
CA HIS A 50 -9.26 2.54 8.07
C HIS A 50 -8.38 3.62 7.44
N ILE A 51 -8.05 3.48 6.15
CA ILE A 51 -7.26 4.49 5.43
C ILE A 51 -7.99 5.84 5.38
N LYS A 52 -9.29 5.84 5.12
CA LYS A 52 -10.11 7.05 5.16
C LYS A 52 -10.13 7.70 6.54
N ARG A 53 -10.18 6.91 7.62
CA ARG A 53 -10.20 7.45 8.99
C ARG A 53 -8.84 8.01 9.43
N GLU A 54 -7.75 7.30 9.18
CA GLU A 54 -6.42 7.68 9.67
C GLU A 54 -5.76 8.75 8.78
N HIS A 55 -5.94 8.63 7.46
CA HIS A 55 -5.24 9.47 6.49
C HIS A 55 -6.15 10.48 5.79
N ASN A 56 -7.47 10.36 5.88
CA ASN A 56 -8.45 11.14 5.13
C ASN A 56 -8.27 11.00 3.61
N LEU A 57 -8.03 9.76 3.18
CA LEU A 57 -7.83 9.39 1.79
C LEU A 57 -8.88 8.37 1.34
N GLU A 58 -9.51 8.59 0.20
CA GLU A 58 -10.49 7.68 -0.38
C GLU A 58 -9.87 6.84 -1.50
N ILE A 59 -9.74 5.52 -1.26
CA ILE A 59 -9.15 4.60 -2.23
C ILE A 59 -10.07 4.43 -3.44
N THR A 60 -9.56 4.76 -4.62
CA THR A 60 -10.25 4.57 -5.90
C THR A 60 -9.82 3.28 -6.60
N HIS A 61 -8.54 2.93 -6.49
CA HIS A 61 -7.94 1.73 -7.06
C HIS A 61 -7.01 1.08 -6.04
N LEU A 62 -6.99 -0.26 -6.01
CA LEU A 62 -6.09 -1.04 -5.16
C LEU A 62 -5.38 -2.11 -5.99
N PHE A 63 -4.06 -2.19 -5.85
CA PHE A 63 -3.21 -3.12 -6.57
C PHE A 63 -2.35 -3.96 -5.61
N TYR A 64 -2.10 -5.20 -5.99
CA TYR A 64 -1.09 -6.08 -5.38
C TYR A 64 -0.10 -6.50 -6.46
N GLY A 65 1.09 -5.87 -6.46
CA GLY A 65 2.01 -5.94 -7.59
C GLY A 65 1.30 -5.50 -8.88
N PRO A 66 1.34 -6.28 -9.97
CA PRO A 66 0.66 -5.94 -11.22
C PRO A 66 -0.85 -6.22 -11.21
N ALA A 67 -1.38 -6.87 -10.17
CA ALA A 67 -2.77 -7.31 -10.14
C ALA A 67 -3.70 -6.26 -9.53
N MET A 68 -4.73 -5.84 -10.27
CA MET A 68 -5.76 -4.93 -9.77
C MET A 68 -6.78 -5.68 -8.91
N LEU A 69 -6.80 -5.41 -7.61
CA LEU A 69 -7.71 -6.04 -6.65
C LEU A 69 -9.10 -5.40 -6.65
N TYR A 70 -9.16 -4.06 -6.76
CA TYR A 70 -10.38 -3.27 -6.65
C TYR A 70 -10.32 -1.99 -7.50
N TYR A 71 -11.49 -1.55 -7.99
CA TYR A 71 -11.72 -0.27 -8.66
C TYR A 71 -13.10 0.27 -8.28
N ASN A 72 -13.24 1.57 -7.97
CA ASN A 72 -14.52 2.14 -7.51
C ASN A 72 -15.70 2.04 -8.52
N GLY A 73 -15.47 1.63 -9.77
CA GLY A 73 -16.51 1.33 -10.76
C GLY A 73 -16.80 -0.15 -11.01
N ALA A 74 -16.05 -1.08 -10.39
CA ALA A 74 -16.20 -2.52 -10.61
C ALA A 74 -15.65 -3.36 -9.44
N ASN A 75 -16.11 -4.59 -9.26
CA ASN A 75 -15.66 -5.48 -8.17
C ASN A 75 -16.10 -5.06 -6.76
N VAL A 76 -17.22 -4.33 -6.66
CA VAL A 76 -17.83 -3.90 -5.39
C VAL A 76 -18.22 -5.10 -4.52
N GLU A 77 -18.51 -6.25 -5.14
CA GLU A 77 -18.78 -7.51 -4.45
C GLU A 77 -17.59 -8.05 -3.63
N ARG A 78 -16.37 -7.56 -3.89
CA ARG A 78 -15.15 -7.97 -3.15
C ARG A 78 -14.98 -7.22 -1.84
N LEU A 79 -15.74 -6.15 -1.62
CA LEU A 79 -15.62 -5.32 -0.41
C LEU A 79 -15.90 -6.12 0.89
N GLU A 80 -16.74 -7.15 0.82
CA GLU A 80 -17.07 -8.01 1.97
C GLU A 80 -16.10 -9.18 2.18
N GLN A 81 -15.18 -9.41 1.24
CA GLN A 81 -14.21 -10.51 1.32
C GLN A 81 -13.02 -10.10 2.18
N SER A 82 -12.34 -11.09 2.76
CA SER A 82 -11.08 -10.85 3.46
C SER A 82 -10.01 -10.38 2.47
N VAL A 83 -9.08 -9.55 2.92
CA VAL A 83 -8.04 -9.00 2.03
C VAL A 83 -7.19 -10.14 1.43
N SER A 84 -6.82 -11.14 2.24
CA SER A 84 -6.04 -12.29 1.77
C SER A 84 -6.80 -13.17 0.76
N ASP A 85 -8.12 -13.36 0.91
CA ASP A 85 -8.94 -14.11 -0.04
C ASP A 85 -9.06 -13.39 -1.39
N VAL A 86 -9.19 -12.06 -1.37
CA VAL A 86 -9.22 -11.27 -2.62
C VAL A 86 -7.89 -11.39 -3.35
N VAL A 87 -6.77 -11.29 -2.64
CA VAL A 87 -5.44 -11.47 -3.25
C VAL A 87 -5.32 -12.84 -3.88
N ARG A 88 -5.70 -13.91 -3.18
CA ARG A 88 -5.66 -15.28 -3.73
C ARG A 88 -6.54 -15.45 -4.97
N THR A 89 -7.75 -14.89 -4.92
CA THR A 89 -8.72 -15.00 -6.01
C THR A 89 -8.26 -14.29 -7.27
N VAL A 90 -7.72 -13.07 -7.13
CA VAL A 90 -7.30 -12.25 -8.28
C VAL A 90 -5.97 -12.72 -8.85
N THR A 91 -4.99 -13.03 -7.98
CA THR A 91 -3.66 -13.49 -8.41
C THR A 91 -3.63 -14.96 -8.81
N LYS A 92 -4.69 -15.71 -8.49
CA LYS A 92 -4.79 -17.18 -8.67
C LYS A 92 -3.60 -17.92 -8.05
N THR A 93 -2.99 -17.34 -7.03
CA THR A 93 -1.78 -17.82 -6.38
C THR A 93 -2.01 -17.86 -4.87
N GLU A 94 -1.52 -18.91 -4.21
CA GLU A 94 -1.55 -18.97 -2.75
C GLU A 94 -0.50 -18.05 -2.13
N ILE A 95 -0.86 -17.43 -1.00
CA ILE A 95 0.09 -16.61 -0.24
C ILE A 95 0.94 -17.52 0.65
N PRO A 96 2.27 -17.57 0.45
CA PRO A 96 3.18 -18.44 1.20
C PRO A 96 3.00 -18.31 2.72
N ALA A 97 3.14 -19.40 3.47
CA ALA A 97 2.92 -19.43 4.92
C ALA A 97 3.85 -18.48 5.71
N HIS A 98 5.08 -18.26 5.21
CA HIS A 98 6.05 -17.37 5.86
C HIS A 98 5.75 -15.88 5.61
N GLN A 99 4.92 -15.54 4.62
CA GLN A 99 4.60 -14.15 4.30
C GLN A 99 3.59 -13.61 5.33
N GLN A 100 4.02 -12.58 6.08
CA GLN A 100 3.23 -11.95 7.15
C GLN A 100 2.63 -10.60 6.74
N VAL A 101 3.25 -9.95 5.75
CA VAL A 101 2.90 -8.62 5.27
C VAL A 101 2.61 -8.69 3.77
N LEU A 102 1.53 -8.04 3.37
CA LEU A 102 1.20 -7.75 1.98
C LEU A 102 1.42 -6.25 1.76
N GLU A 103 2.01 -5.92 0.63
CA GLU A 103 2.23 -4.54 0.22
C GLU A 103 1.26 -4.22 -0.92
N PHE A 104 0.48 -3.16 -0.74
CA PHE A 104 -0.47 -2.70 -1.75
C PHE A 104 -0.13 -1.31 -2.24
N THR A 105 -0.33 -1.09 -3.53
CA THR A 105 -0.32 0.24 -4.13
C THR A 105 -1.75 0.70 -4.28
N ALA A 106 -2.05 1.93 -3.87
CA ALA A 106 -3.39 2.51 -3.96
C ALA A 106 -3.34 3.86 -4.67
N SER A 107 -4.43 4.18 -5.36
CA SER A 107 -4.71 5.52 -5.88
C SER A 107 -5.85 6.13 -5.10
N PHE A 108 -5.82 7.43 -4.89
CA PHE A 108 -6.77 8.14 -4.05
C PHE A 108 -7.59 9.16 -4.84
N ALA A 109 -8.78 9.51 -4.33
CA ALA A 109 -9.63 10.52 -4.96
C ALA A 109 -9.08 11.93 -4.78
N GLU A 110 -8.26 12.13 -3.75
CA GLU A 110 -7.61 13.38 -3.40
C GLU A 110 -6.26 13.60 -4.12
N ASP A 111 -5.84 12.64 -4.96
CA ASP A 111 -4.64 12.79 -5.79
C ASP A 111 -4.91 13.82 -6.90
N GLU A 112 -3.98 14.76 -7.09
CA GLU A 112 -3.99 15.64 -8.27
C GLU A 112 -3.57 14.85 -9.52
N GLU A 113 -3.92 15.32 -10.72
CA GLU A 113 -3.71 14.61 -12.00
C GLU A 113 -2.26 14.14 -12.24
N ASP A 114 -1.26 14.76 -11.59
CA ASP A 114 0.17 14.45 -11.67
C ASP A 114 0.76 13.76 -10.41
N SER A 115 -0.05 13.28 -9.47
CA SER A 115 0.46 12.56 -8.29
C SER A 115 0.91 11.14 -8.66
N GLU A 116 2.21 10.96 -8.91
CA GLU A 116 2.76 9.69 -9.40
C GLU A 116 2.86 8.58 -8.35
N THR A 117 2.93 8.87 -7.05
CA THR A 117 3.15 7.81 -6.05
C THR A 117 2.67 8.23 -4.67
N ALA A 118 1.70 7.51 -4.13
CA ALA A 118 1.40 7.53 -2.71
C ALA A 118 2.18 6.43 -1.97
N PRO A 119 2.39 6.58 -0.65
CA PRO A 119 3.03 5.54 0.16
C PRO A 119 2.30 4.20 0.01
N PRO A 120 3.03 3.07 -0.04
CA PRO A 120 2.41 1.76 -0.10
C PRO A 120 1.69 1.44 1.20
N ILE A 121 0.61 0.68 1.11
CA ILE A 121 -0.11 0.16 2.27
C ILE A 121 0.58 -1.13 2.70
N ARG A 122 1.14 -1.14 3.92
CA ARG A 122 1.76 -2.32 4.52
C ARG A 122 0.78 -3.02 5.43
N TYR A 123 0.16 -4.05 4.86
CA TYR A 123 -0.92 -4.80 5.48
C TYR A 123 -0.40 -6.06 6.17
N ARG A 124 -0.38 -6.05 7.49
CA ARG A 124 0.00 -7.19 8.31
C ARG A 124 -1.20 -8.06 8.64
N PHE A 125 -1.31 -9.18 7.95
CA PHE A 125 -2.45 -10.10 8.06
C PHE A 125 -2.15 -11.35 8.89
N ARG A 126 -0.93 -11.48 9.41
CA ARG A 126 -0.49 -12.55 10.31
C ARG A 126 0.39 -12.01 11.44
#